data_AF-A0A2S6ZE84-F1
#
_entry.id   AF-A0A2S6ZE84-F1
#
_cell.length_a   1.000
_cell.length_b   1.000
_cell.length_c   1.000
_cell.angle_alpha   90.00
_cell.angle_beta   90.00
_cell.angle_gamma   90.00
#
_symmetry.space_group_name_H-M   'P 1'
#
loop_
_entity.id
_entity.type
_entity.pdbx_description
1 polymer ?
#
loop_
_entity_poly.entity_id
_entity_poly.type
_entity_poly.pdbx_seq_one_letter_code
_entity_poly.pdbx_strand_id
1 'polypeptide(L)'
;MNTQAIAGVQRGAEIRAADLTPQESASSSIDDRLRDAFASTSVEAQNEYADIMAKASDAAYRSSPGALVLVQARMAERTLKVQHICGLVHQGVVTVQTLLKT
;
A
#
# COMPACT_ATOMS: atom_id res chain seq x y z
N MET A 1 -42.56 -6.81 -26.77
CA MET A 1 -41.18 -6.47 -27.15
C MET A 1 -40.71 -5.33 -26.26
N ASN A 2 -39.86 -5.61 -25.27
CA ASN A 2 -38.93 -4.60 -24.74
C ASN A 2 -37.81 -5.34 -23.98
N THR A 3 -36.74 -5.67 -24.71
CA THR A 3 -35.57 -6.38 -24.21
C THR A 3 -34.34 -5.62 -24.69
N GLN A 4 -33.98 -4.55 -23.97
CA GLN A 4 -32.73 -3.81 -24.11
C GLN A 4 -32.52 -3.08 -22.77
N ALA A 5 -31.38 -3.09 -22.08
CA ALA A 5 -30.14 -3.84 -22.20
C ALA A 5 -29.50 -3.70 -20.81
N ILE A 6 -29.29 -4.80 -20.07
CA ILE A 6 -28.42 -4.80 -18.89
C ILE A 6 -26.99 -4.85 -19.44
N ALA A 7 -26.53 -3.73 -20.00
CA ALA A 7 -25.17 -3.52 -20.47
C ALA A 7 -24.43 -2.72 -19.39
N GLY A 8 -24.08 -3.40 -18.30
CA GLY A 8 -23.36 -2.79 -17.19
C GLY A 8 -22.63 -3.77 -16.29
N VAL A 9 -22.54 -5.05 -16.65
CA VAL A 9 -21.65 -5.98 -15.95
C VAL A 9 -20.23 -5.68 -16.44
N GLN A 10 -19.47 -4.92 -15.64
CA GLN A 10 -18.04 -4.73 -15.85
C GLN A 10 -17.39 -6.09 -16.12
N ARG A 11 -16.77 -6.20 -17.29
CA ARG A 11 -16.02 -7.35 -17.75
C ARG A 11 -14.89 -7.61 -16.76
N GLY A 12 -15.00 -8.72 -16.03
CA GLY A 12 -13.92 -9.36 -15.26
C GLY A 12 -13.06 -8.43 -14.43
N ALA A 13 -13.40 -8.27 -13.14
CA ALA A 13 -12.32 -8.11 -12.17
C ALA A 13 -11.36 -9.28 -12.41
N GLU A 14 -10.12 -8.98 -12.80
CA GLU A 14 -9.08 -9.99 -12.96
C GLU A 14 -9.09 -10.85 -11.69
N ILE A 15 -9.52 -12.11 -11.82
CA ILE A 15 -9.46 -13.05 -10.70
C ILE A 15 -7.97 -13.32 -10.49
N ARG A 16 -7.34 -12.49 -9.67
CA ARG A 16 -6.01 -12.77 -9.16
C ARG A 16 -6.19 -13.88 -8.15
N ALA A 17 -5.80 -15.09 -8.54
CA ALA A 17 -5.66 -16.18 -7.58
C ALA A 17 -4.68 -15.72 -6.50
N ALA A 18 -5.18 -15.48 -5.29
CA ALA A 18 -4.33 -15.28 -4.13
C ALA A 18 -3.83 -16.66 -3.73
N ASP A 19 -2.51 -16.86 -3.78
CA ASP A 19 -1.91 -18.02 -3.16
C ASP A 19 -2.08 -17.88 -1.64
N LEU A 20 -2.85 -18.80 -1.05
CA LEU A 20 -3.15 -18.86 0.39
C LEU A 20 -2.35 -19.97 1.07
N THR A 21 -1.38 -20.60 0.39
CA THR A 21 -0.54 -21.59 1.05
C THR A 21 0.17 -20.94 2.24
N PRO A 22 0.04 -21.51 3.46
CA PRO A 22 0.78 -21.00 4.61
C PRO A 22 2.27 -21.12 4.32
N GLN A 23 2.94 -19.99 4.12
CA GLN A 23 4.39 -19.98 4.08
C GLN A 23 4.88 -20.26 5.50
N GLU A 24 5.46 -21.45 5.72
CA GLU A 24 6.28 -21.69 6.90
C GLU A 24 7.45 -20.71 6.86
N SER A 25 7.35 -19.65 7.66
CA SER A 25 8.46 -18.77 7.93
C SER A 25 9.54 -19.57 8.65
N ALA A 26 10.56 -19.99 7.92
CA ALA A 26 11.79 -20.51 8.51
C ALA A 26 12.27 -19.52 9.60
N SER A 27 12.84 -20.01 10.69
CA SER A 27 13.34 -19.15 11.76
C SER A 27 14.52 -18.30 11.25
N SER A 28 14.22 -17.13 10.71
CA SER A 28 15.21 -16.17 10.24
C SER A 28 15.71 -15.30 11.39
N SER A 29 16.96 -14.86 11.30
CA SER A 29 17.54 -13.96 12.28
C SER A 29 16.75 -12.65 12.34
N ILE A 30 16.83 -11.92 13.45
CA ILE A 30 16.18 -10.60 13.57
C ILE A 30 16.74 -9.64 12.49
N ASP A 31 18.02 -9.74 12.15
CA ASP A 31 18.64 -8.91 11.10
C ASP A 31 18.01 -9.17 9.73
N ASP A 32 17.87 -10.44 9.35
CA ASP A 32 17.24 -10.82 8.08
C ASP A 32 15.78 -10.36 8.03
N ARG A 33 15.03 -10.53 9.13
CA ARG A 33 13.64 -10.07 9.22
C ARG A 33 13.52 -8.55 9.06
N LEU A 34 14.42 -7.79 9.65
CA LEU A 34 14.42 -6.33 9.54
C LEU A 34 14.80 -5.89 8.13
N ARG A 35 15.78 -6.56 7.51
CA ARG A 35 16.18 -6.31 6.12
C ARG A 35 15.05 -6.59 5.15
N ASP A 36 14.39 -7.74 5.28
CA ASP A 36 13.27 -8.13 4.43
C ASP A 36 12.07 -7.21 4.63
N ALA A 37 11.73 -6.86 5.89
CA ALA A 37 10.67 -5.92 6.18
C ALA A 37 10.95 -4.53 5.60
N PHE A 38 12.19 -4.04 5.69
CA PHE A 38 12.59 -2.77 5.09
C PHE A 38 12.49 -2.81 3.55
N ALA A 39 13.03 -3.85 2.91
CA ALA A 39 13.01 -4.00 1.47
C ALA A 39 11.56 -4.09 0.94
N SER A 40 10.74 -4.95 1.54
CA SER A 40 9.32 -5.11 1.21
C SER A 40 8.57 -3.78 1.34
N THR A 41 8.68 -3.12 2.50
CA THR A 41 7.96 -1.88 2.77
C THR A 41 8.40 -0.74 1.85
N SER A 42 9.70 -0.68 1.52
CA SER A 42 10.25 0.34 0.62
C SER A 42 9.72 0.20 -0.80
N VAL A 43 9.69 -1.04 -1.32
CA VAL A 43 9.14 -1.34 -2.65
C VAL A 43 7.65 -1.07 -2.69
N GLU A 44 6.90 -1.52 -1.67
CA GLU A 44 5.46 -1.27 -1.56
C GLU A 44 5.15 0.23 -1.57
N ALA A 45 5.84 1.02 -0.74
CA ALA A 45 5.61 2.45 -0.63
C ALA A 45 5.97 3.25 -1.91
N GLN A 46 6.94 2.77 -2.69
CA GLN A 46 7.29 3.34 -3.99
C GLN A 46 6.24 2.99 -5.05
N ASN A 47 5.83 1.73 -5.12
CA ASN A 47 4.82 1.25 -6.06
C ASN A 47 3.46 1.92 -5.81
N GLU A 48 3.07 2.07 -4.54
CA GLU A 48 1.85 2.76 -4.15
C GLU A 48 1.87 4.23 -4.59
N TYR A 49 2.99 4.93 -4.39
CA TYR A 49 3.13 6.31 -4.85
C TYR A 49 3.05 6.41 -6.38
N ALA A 50 3.75 5.54 -7.10
CA ALA A 50 3.71 5.51 -8.56
C ALA A 50 2.29 5.23 -9.10
N ASP A 51 1.55 4.30 -8.48
CA ASP A 51 0.15 4.01 -8.82
C ASP A 51 -0.78 5.21 -8.61
N ILE A 52 -0.66 5.89 -7.46
CA ILE A 52 -1.44 7.09 -7.16
C ILE A 52 -1.14 8.20 -8.17
N MET A 53 0.13 8.43 -8.52
CA MET A 53 0.53 9.44 -9.49
C MET A 53 0.12 9.10 -10.93
N ALA A 54 0.17 7.81 -11.31
CA ALA A 54 -0.34 7.36 -12.60
C ALA A 54 -1.84 7.63 -12.73
N LYS A 55 -2.62 7.29 -11.69
CA LYS A 55 -4.07 7.58 -11.64
C LYS A 55 -4.38 9.07 -11.60
N ALA A 56 -3.57 9.87 -10.91
CA ALA A 56 -3.73 11.32 -10.91
C ALA A 56 -3.46 11.94 -12.29
N SER A 57 -2.62 11.32 -13.11
CA SER A 57 -2.22 11.83 -14.43
C SER A 57 -3.14 11.33 -15.57
N ASP A 58 -3.81 10.20 -15.37
CA ASP A 58 -4.75 9.62 -16.33
C ASP A 58 -5.93 10.56 -16.62
N ALA A 59 -6.22 10.78 -17.90
CA ALA A 59 -7.31 11.63 -18.37
C ALA A 59 -8.70 11.11 -17.91
N ALA A 60 -8.89 9.79 -17.83
CA ALA A 60 -10.15 9.20 -17.39
C ALA A 60 -10.43 9.53 -15.91
N TYR A 61 -9.39 9.47 -15.06
CA TYR A 61 -9.50 9.78 -13.63
C TYR A 61 -9.60 11.29 -13.37
N ARG A 62 -8.89 12.14 -14.14
CA ARG A 62 -8.98 13.61 -14.00
C ARG A 62 -10.33 14.18 -14.39
N SER A 63 -11.03 13.53 -15.31
CA SER A 63 -12.34 13.98 -15.79
C SER A 63 -13.50 13.67 -14.85
N SER A 64 -13.26 12.87 -13.79
CA SER A 64 -14.29 12.45 -12.83
C SER A 64 -14.00 12.98 -11.42
N PRO A 65 -14.86 13.86 -10.86
CA PRO A 65 -14.70 14.34 -9.48
C PRO A 65 -14.63 13.22 -8.44
N GLY A 66 -15.43 12.16 -8.60
CA GLY A 66 -15.41 11.02 -7.68
C GLY A 66 -14.09 10.25 -7.71
N ALA A 67 -13.47 10.16 -8.89
CA ALA A 67 -12.17 9.52 -9.06
C ALA A 67 -11.04 10.34 -8.42
N LEU A 68 -11.11 11.67 -8.49
CA LEU A 68 -10.16 12.56 -7.82
C LEU A 68 -10.23 12.47 -6.29
N VAL A 69 -11.44 12.38 -5.72
CA VAL A 69 -11.61 12.18 -4.26
C VAL A 69 -10.99 10.86 -3.82
N LEU A 70 -11.15 9.78 -4.60
CA LEU A 70 -10.53 8.49 -4.29
C LEU A 70 -8.99 8.58 -4.32
N VAL A 71 -8.43 9.25 -5.33
CA VAL A 71 -6.97 9.45 -5.45
C VAL A 71 -6.45 10.27 -4.25
N GLN A 72 -7.17 11.32 -3.85
CA GLN A 72 -6.81 12.13 -2.69
C GLN A 72 -6.87 11.33 -1.38
N ALA A 73 -7.91 10.50 -1.19
CA ALA A 73 -8.03 9.65 -0.02
C ALA A 73 -6.85 8.67 0.09
N ARG A 74 -6.49 8.00 -1.02
CA ARG A 74 -5.33 7.10 -1.07
C ARG A 74 -4.01 7.83 -0.77
N MET A 75 -3.85 9.05 -1.28
CA MET A 75 -2.67 9.87 -1.00
C MET A 75 -2.55 10.23 0.50
N ALA A 76 -3.68 10.57 1.13
CA ALA A 76 -3.72 10.85 2.55
C ALA A 76 -3.40 9.61 3.39
N GLU A 77 -4.00 8.46 3.07
CA GLU A 77 -3.75 7.18 3.73
C GLU A 77 -2.26 6.79 3.67
N ARG A 78 -1.65 6.85 2.48
CA ARG A 78 -0.22 6.59 2.29
C ARG A 78 0.65 7.53 3.13
N THR A 79 0.29 8.80 3.22
CA THR A 79 1.02 9.79 4.02
C THR A 79 0.98 9.42 5.51
N LEU A 80 -0.21 9.05 6.01
CA LEU A 80 -0.38 8.61 7.40
C LEU A 80 0.41 7.31 7.69
N LYS A 81 0.39 6.33 6.76
CA LYS A 81 1.15 5.07 6.88
C LYS A 81 2.65 5.35 7.06
N VAL A 82 3.23 6.20 6.20
CA VAL A 82 4.66 6.55 6.28
C VAL A 82 4.98 7.29 7.59
N GLN A 83 4.16 8.27 7.97
CA GLN A 83 4.38 9.02 9.22
C GLN A 83 4.34 8.11 10.45
N HIS A 84 3.41 7.17 10.48
CA HIS A 84 3.28 6.24 11.59
C HIS A 84 4.51 5.33 11.72
N ILE A 85 4.99 4.76 10.61
CA ILE A 85 6.20 3.93 10.59
C ILE A 85 7.42 4.74 11.07
N CYS A 86 7.59 5.96 10.54
CA CYS A 86 8.67 6.86 10.98
C CYS A 86 8.60 7.16 12.49
N GLY A 87 7.39 7.40 13.02
CA GLY A 87 7.17 7.63 14.43
C GLY A 87 7.57 6.43 15.29
N LEU A 88 7.16 5.22 14.91
CA LEU A 88 7.51 3.98 15.61
C LEU A 88 9.02 3.72 15.62
N VAL A 89 9.68 3.88 14.47
CA VAL A 89 11.13 3.71 14.35
C VAL A 89 11.87 4.73 15.23
N HIS A 90 11.46 5.99 15.18
CA HIS A 90 12.06 7.04 16.00
C HIS A 90 11.96 6.72 17.49
N GLN A 91 10.78 6.35 17.98
CA GLN A 91 10.58 5.99 19.39
C GLN A 91 11.36 4.75 19.80
N GLY A 92 11.45 3.74 18.94
CA GLY A 92 12.28 2.56 19.18
C GLY A 92 13.76 2.91 19.35
N VAL A 93 14.30 3.73 18.45
CA VAL A 93 15.70 4.20 18.54
C VAL A 93 15.93 5.04 19.79
N VAL A 94 15.03 5.98 20.11
CA VAL A 94 15.14 6.81 21.33
C VAL A 94 15.13 5.94 22.59
N THR A 95 14.30 4.91 22.63
CA THR A 95 14.23 3.98 23.76
C THR A 95 15.55 3.24 23.94
N VAL A 96 16.11 2.67 22.87
CA VAL A 96 17.43 1.99 22.90
C VAL A 96 18.53 2.97 23.32
N GLN A 97 18.55 4.18 22.77
CA GLN A 97 19.52 5.21 23.16
C GLN A 97 19.41 5.58 24.64
N THR A 98 18.20 5.61 25.19
CA THR A 98 17.98 5.90 26.61
C THR A 98 18.54 4.78 27.49
N LEU A 99 18.28 3.51 27.13
CA LEU A 99 18.81 2.35 27.83
C LEU A 99 20.34 2.25 27.77
N LEU A 100 20.95 2.61 26.64
CA LEU A 100 22.41 2.57 26.49
C LEU A 100 23.16 3.71 27.21
N LYS A 101 22.45 4.80 27.56
CA LYS A 101 23.02 5.95 28.30
C LYS A 101 22.89 5.78 29.83
N THR A 102 22.15 4.78 30.28
CA THR A 102 22.02 4.44 31.72
C THR A 102 23.11 3.47 32.11
#